data_AF-A0A1E4TWZ1-F1
#
_entry.id   AF-A0A1E4TWZ1-F1
#
_cell.length_a   1.000
_cell.length_b   1.000
_cell.length_c   1.000
_cell.angle_alpha   90.00
_cell.angle_beta   90.00
_cell.angle_gamma   90.00
#
_symmetry.space_group_name_H-M   'P 1'
#
loop_
_entity.id
_entity.type
_entity.pdbx_description
1 polymer ?
#
loop_
_entity_poly.entity_id
_entity_poly.type
_entity_poly.pdbx_seq_one_letter_code
_entity_poly.pdbx_strand_id
1 'polypeptide(L)'
;MSTLSYKKFEDIDSGSLPDKMTVFQDCLHAFYIHQFTKRCRLLLSRLLRLSYLGHSLASQEATTLFFSISKLFQHKDSSLRQMVYLAIKELSVISEDVLM
;
A
#
# COMPACT_ATOMS: atom_id res chain seq x y z
N MET A 1 20.57 -23.06 -10.22
CA MET A 1 19.09 -22.96 -10.30
C MET A 1 18.53 -23.52 -9.00
N SER A 2 18.37 -22.69 -7.98
CA SER A 2 17.98 -23.13 -6.64
C SER A 2 16.51 -22.82 -6.39
N THR A 3 15.65 -23.80 -6.66
CA THR A 3 14.21 -23.76 -6.36
C THR A 3 13.99 -24.11 -4.89
N LEU A 4 14.28 -23.19 -3.99
CA LEU A 4 13.93 -23.34 -2.58
C LEU A 4 13.32 -22.04 -2.06
N SER A 5 12.14 -22.19 -1.46
CA SER A 5 11.40 -21.18 -0.68
C SER A 5 10.40 -20.29 -1.44
N TYR A 6 9.54 -20.89 -2.27
CA TYR A 6 8.23 -20.31 -2.59
C TYR A 6 7.13 -20.71 -1.59
N LYS A 7 7.44 -21.54 -0.59
CA LYS A 7 6.44 -22.26 0.21
C LYS A 7 6.09 -21.58 1.56
N LYS A 8 6.27 -20.26 1.67
CA LYS A 8 5.89 -19.49 2.86
C LYS A 8 5.35 -18.10 2.50
N PHE A 9 4.46 -18.06 1.51
CA PHE A 9 3.62 -16.89 1.24
C PHE A 9 2.12 -17.24 1.24
N GLU A 10 1.76 -18.49 1.54
CA GLU A 10 0.36 -18.97 1.57
C GLU A 10 -0.28 -18.94 2.98
N ASP A 11 0.37 -18.36 3.99
CA ASP A 11 -0.19 -18.22 5.35
C ASP A 11 -0.57 -16.77 5.71
N ILE A 12 -0.81 -15.91 4.70
CA ILE A 12 -1.41 -14.58 4.92
C ILE A 12 -2.74 -14.46 4.15
N ASP A 13 -3.42 -15.60 4.00
CA ASP A 13 -4.79 -15.73 3.52
C ASP A 13 -5.64 -16.47 4.57
N SER A 14 -5.72 -15.88 5.76
CA SER A 14 -6.98 -15.99 6.49
C SER A 14 -7.91 -15.01 5.79
N GLY A 15 -8.94 -15.51 5.10
CA GLY A 15 -9.96 -14.74 4.38
C GLY A 15 -10.78 -13.74 5.20
N SER A 16 -10.26 -13.29 6.35
CA SER A 16 -10.65 -12.08 7.03
C SER A 16 -9.90 -10.92 6.37
N LEU A 17 -10.62 -10.05 5.67
CA LEU A 17 -10.08 -8.74 5.30
C LEU A 17 -9.52 -8.10 6.59
N PRO A 18 -8.19 -7.87 6.69
CA PRO A 18 -7.64 -7.22 7.86
C PRO A 18 -8.36 -5.88 8.05
N ASP A 19 -8.74 -5.60 9.30
CA ASP A 19 -9.53 -4.44 9.68
C ASP A 19 -8.92 -3.17 9.06
N LYS A 20 -9.74 -2.26 8.52
CA LYS A 20 -9.30 -1.08 7.73
C LYS A 20 -8.17 -0.33 8.45
N MET A 21 -8.28 -0.23 9.78
CA MET A 21 -7.30 0.42 10.64
C MET A 21 -5.96 -0.32 10.71
N THR A 22 -5.96 -1.65 10.69
CA THR A 22 -4.72 -2.45 10.71
C THR A 22 -3.95 -2.32 9.40
N VAL A 23 -4.64 -2.34 8.25
CA VAL A 23 -4.01 -2.13 6.93
C VAL A 23 -3.40 -0.74 6.84
N PHE A 24 -4.10 0.26 7.36
CA PHE A 24 -3.61 1.64 7.40
C PHE A 24 -2.34 1.79 8.23
N GLN A 25 -2.34 1.28 9.47
CA GLN A 25 -1.18 1.34 10.37
C GLN A 25 0.02 0.57 9.79
N ASP A 26 -0.23 -0.61 9.22
CA ASP A 26 0.82 -1.39 8.56
C ASP A 26 1.42 -0.67 7.35
N CYS A 27 0.59 0.02 6.55
CA CYS A 27 1.05 0.85 5.45
C CYS A 27 1.99 1.96 5.97
N LEU A 28 1.56 2.74 6.95
CA LEU A 28 2.37 3.83 7.50
C LEU A 28 3.71 3.32 8.06
N HIS A 29 3.70 2.23 8.83
CA HIS A 29 4.90 1.66 9.41
C HIS A 29 5.85 1.09 8.35
N ALA A 30 5.33 0.36 7.36
CA ALA A 30 6.14 -0.21 6.29
C ALA A 30 6.75 0.87 5.37
N PHE A 31 6.04 1.98 5.16
CA PHE A 31 6.50 3.10 4.35
C PHE A 31 7.60 3.92 5.03
N TYR A 32 7.56 4.05 6.35
CA TYR A 32 8.60 4.74 7.11
C TYR A 32 9.93 3.98 7.12
N ILE A 33 9.88 2.65 7.23
CA ILE A 33 11.07 1.81 7.44
C ILE A 33 11.81 1.48 6.12
N HIS A 34 11.19 1.69 4.95
CA HIS A 34 11.78 1.48 3.60
C HIS A 34 12.39 0.08 3.32
N GLN A 35 12.34 -0.85 4.28
CA GLN A 35 13.29 -1.97 4.32
C GLN A 35 12.88 -3.17 3.47
N PHE A 36 11.64 -3.21 2.95
CA PHE A 36 11.15 -4.35 2.15
C PHE A 36 10.14 -3.96 1.05
N THR A 37 10.61 -3.80 -0.20
CA THR A 37 9.74 -3.46 -1.34
C THR A 37 8.66 -4.49 -1.64
N LYS A 38 8.91 -5.78 -1.35
CA LYS A 38 7.91 -6.84 -1.48
C LYS A 38 6.72 -6.64 -0.53
N ARG A 39 6.98 -6.26 0.73
CA ARG A 39 5.94 -6.01 1.74
C ARG A 39 5.16 -4.75 1.40
N CYS A 40 5.84 -3.68 0.96
CA CYS A 40 5.17 -2.46 0.51
C CYS A 40 4.23 -2.71 -0.67
N ARG A 41 4.62 -3.52 -1.66
CA ARG A 41 3.74 -3.89 -2.78
C ARG A 41 2.50 -4.67 -2.32
N LEU A 42 2.67 -5.62 -1.40
CA LEU A 42 1.55 -6.39 -0.85
C LEU A 42 0.56 -5.46 -0.13
N LEU A 43 1.07 -4.54 0.70
CA LEU A 43 0.24 -3.58 1.42
C LEU A 43 -0.49 -2.60 0.49
N LEU A 44 0.20 -2.06 -0.52
CA LEU A 44 -0.41 -1.21 -1.55
C LEU A 44 -1.52 -1.95 -2.31
N SER A 45 -1.31 -3.23 -2.65
CA SER A 45 -2.33 -4.03 -3.32
C SER A 45 -3.57 -4.27 -2.45
N ARG A 46 -3.39 -4.43 -1.13
CA ARG A 46 -4.50 -4.56 -0.17
C ARG A 46 -5.27 -3.26 -0.03
N LEU A 47 -4.57 -2.14 0.05
CA LEU A 47 -5.16 -0.81 0.13
C LEU A 47 -5.99 -0.51 -1.13
N LEU A 48 -5.45 -0.77 -2.32
CA LEU A 48 -6.17 -0.63 -3.58
C LEU A 48 -7.40 -1.55 -3.62
N ARG A 49 -7.28 -2.80 -3.17
CA ARG A 49 -8.42 -3.73 -3.12
C ARG A 49 -9.54 -3.23 -2.20
N LEU A 50 -9.19 -2.69 -1.02
CA LEU A 50 -10.16 -2.10 -0.11
C LEU A 50 -10.87 -0.90 -0.74
N SER A 51 -10.14 -0.06 -1.46
CA SER A 51 -10.70 1.08 -2.19
C SER A 51 -11.68 0.63 -3.29
N TYR A 52 -11.34 -0.41 -4.07
CA TYR A 52 -12.24 -0.98 -5.08
C TYR A 52 -13.49 -1.65 -4.52
N LEU A 53 -13.45 -2.17 -3.29
CA LEU A 53 -14.63 -2.72 -2.61
C LEU A 53 -15.62 -1.64 -2.14
N GLY A 54 -15.30 -0.36 -2.32
CA GLY A 54 -16.17 0.75 -1.92
C GLY A 54 -16.02 1.17 -0.46
N HIS A 55 -14.98 0.71 0.24
CA HIS A 55 -14.65 1.25 1.56
C HIS A 55 -14.03 2.63 1.39
N SER A 56 -14.79 3.68 1.73
CA SER A 56 -14.28 5.04 1.75
C SER A 56 -13.24 5.21 2.88
N LEU A 57 -12.05 5.65 2.49
CA LEU A 57 -11.06 6.18 3.42
C LEU A 57 -11.51 7.59 3.84
N ALA A 58 -11.28 7.97 5.10
CA ALA A 58 -11.55 9.36 5.49
C ALA A 58 -10.55 10.28 4.78
N SER A 59 -10.95 11.51 4.43
CA SER A 59 -10.07 12.47 3.72
C SER A 59 -8.70 12.63 4.41
N GLN A 60 -8.70 12.81 5.74
CA GLN A 60 -7.46 12.95 6.53
C GLN A 60 -6.55 11.70 6.47
N GLU A 61 -7.14 10.50 6.47
CA GLU A 61 -6.42 9.24 6.31
C GLU A 61 -5.81 9.15 4.92
N ALA A 62 -6.58 9.49 3.89
CA ALA A 62 -6.15 9.48 2.49
C ALA A 62 -4.97 10.44 2.26
N THR A 63 -5.02 11.66 2.81
CA THR A 63 -3.92 12.64 2.74
C THR A 63 -2.65 12.13 3.42
N THR A 64 -2.78 11.51 4.60
CA THR A 64 -1.62 10.94 5.33
C THR A 64 -0.97 9.80 4.55
N LEU A 65 -1.77 8.94 3.93
CA LEU A 65 -1.30 7.88 3.04
C LEU A 65 -0.67 8.44 1.77
N PHE A 66 -1.26 9.47 1.17
CA PHE A 66 -0.74 10.12 -0.03
C PHE A 66 0.69 10.62 0.19
N PHE A 67 0.97 11.33 1.28
CA PHE A 67 2.32 11.80 1.60
C PHE A 67 3.28 10.65 1.91
N SER A 68 2.82 9.62 2.63
CA SER A 68 3.63 8.45 2.96
C SER A 68 4.03 7.66 1.71
N ILE A 69 3.07 7.44 0.80
CA ILE A 69 3.27 6.73 -0.47
C ILE A 69 4.11 7.55 -1.44
N SER A 70 3.97 8.88 -1.45
CA SER A 70 4.80 9.76 -2.27
C SER A 70 6.29 9.67 -1.92
N LYS A 71 6.63 9.44 -0.64
CA LYS A 71 8.03 9.19 -0.21
C LYS A 71 8.61 7.89 -0.78
N LEU A 72 7.77 6.90 -1.10
CA LEU A 72 8.23 5.64 -1.72
C LEU A 72 8.68 5.83 -3.17
N PHE A 73 8.36 6.95 -3.80
CA PHE A 73 8.77 7.24 -5.17
C PHE A 73 10.29 7.30 -5.35
N GLN A 74 11.01 7.62 -4.27
CA GLN A 74 12.48 7.68 -4.23
C GLN A 74 13.13 6.30 -4.39
N HIS A 75 12.39 5.21 -4.18
CA HIS A 75 12.94 3.85 -4.28
C HIS A 75 13.32 3.49 -5.73
N LYS A 76 14.40 2.73 -5.95
CA LYS A 76 14.92 2.40 -7.30
C LYS A 76 14.10 1.34 -8.07
N ASP A 77 13.30 0.54 -7.37
CA ASP A 77 12.48 -0.52 -7.98
C ASP A 77 11.36 0.04 -8.88
N SER A 78 11.40 -0.28 -10.18
CA SER A 78 10.38 0.14 -11.16
C SER A 78 8.99 -0.40 -10.85
N SER A 79 8.88 -1.69 -10.47
CA SER A 79 7.59 -2.31 -10.13
C SER A 79 6.95 -1.70 -8.89
N LEU A 80 7.76 -1.23 -7.93
CA LEU A 80 7.23 -0.52 -6.77
C LEU A 80 6.70 0.85 -7.18
N ARG A 81 7.42 1.59 -8.04
CA ARG A 81 6.97 2.89 -8.55
C ARG A 81 5.65 2.79 -9.32
N GLN A 82 5.46 1.75 -10.13
CA GLN A 82 4.20 1.51 -10.83
C GLN A 82 3.02 1.32 -9.86
N MET A 83 3.21 0.52 -8.80
CA MET A 83 2.21 0.34 -7.74
C MET A 83 1.92 1.63 -6.97
N VAL A 84 2.96 2.42 -6.68
CA VAL A 84 2.85 3.74 -6.04
C VAL A 84 2.02 4.70 -6.90
N TYR A 85 2.27 4.76 -8.21
CA TYR A 85 1.50 5.60 -9.13
C TYR A 85 0.01 5.25 -9.14
N LEU A 86 -0.33 3.96 -9.18
CA LEU A 86 -1.71 3.52 -9.13
C LEU A 86 -2.38 3.91 -7.81
N ALA A 87 -1.69 3.69 -6.68
CA ALA A 87 -2.22 4.08 -5.36
C ALA A 87 -2.40 5.59 -5.22
N ILE A 88 -1.46 6.40 -5.71
CA ILE A 88 -1.57 7.87 -5.71
C ILE A 88 -2.76 8.33 -6.54
N LYS A 89 -2.97 7.76 -7.73
CA LYS A 89 -4.08 8.13 -8.62
C LYS A 89 -5.45 7.84 -8.00
N GLU A 90 -5.60 6.71 -7.33
CA GLU A 90 -6.86 6.36 -6.64
C GLU A 90 -7.05 7.24 -5.39
N LEU A 91 -5.99 7.50 -4.62
CA LEU A 91 -6.05 8.34 -3.42
C LEU A 91 -6.25 9.83 -3.73
N SER A 92 -5.79 10.32 -4.89
CA SER A 92 -5.93 11.74 -5.24
C SER A 92 -7.36 12.18 -5.48
N VAL A 93 -8.27 11.25 -5.74
CA VAL A 93 -9.71 11.54 -5.89
C VAL A 93 -10.38 11.73 -4.52
N ILE A 94 -9.80 11.18 -3.46
CA ILE A 94 -10.38 11.13 -2.11
C ILE A 94 -9.71 12.13 -1.16
N SER A 95 -8.43 12.45 -1.37
CA SER A 95 -7.66 13.36 -0.52
C SER A 95 -7.95 14.82 -0.85
N GLU A 96 -8.30 15.61 0.17
CA GLU A 96 -8.59 17.05 0.03
C GLU A 96 -7.35 17.92 -0.20
N ASP A 97 -6.15 17.45 0.18
CA ASP A 97 -4.89 18.22 0.19
C ASP A 97 -3.87 17.66 -0.81
N VAL A 98 -4.34 17.19 -1.96
CA VAL A 98 -3.45 16.89 -3.09
C VAL A 98 -3.06 18.22 -3.72
N LEU A 99 -1.81 18.65 -3.50
CA LEU A 99 -1.14 19.65 -4.33
C LEU A 99 -1.10 19.13 -5.78
N MET A 100 -2.17 19.38 -6.53
CA MET A 100 -2.20 19.32 -8.00
C MET A 100 -1.56 20.58 -8.58
#